data_AF-A0A1X0QE88-F1
#
_entry.id   AF-A0A1X0QE88-F1
#
_cell.length_a   1.000
_cell.length_b   1.000
_cell.length_c   1.000
_cell.angle_alpha   90.00
_cell.angle_beta   90.00
_cell.angle_gamma   90.00
#
_symmetry.space_group_name_H-M   'P 1'
#
loop_
_entity.id
_entity.type
_entity.pdbx_description
1 polymer ?
#
loop_
_entity_poly.entity_id
_entity_poly.type
_entity_poly.pdbx_seq_one_letter_code
_entity_poly.pdbx_strand_id
1 'polypeptide(L)'
;MKHFKTFKNAYLLVEDSKNRCQPFYKEYKKNIPNLNLESPMFSCPFVKFKPTNSPKKSLDAYRKKQPKPGYCEICFMSFEVYDEHILTNNHLNFAEDKNNYKAIDKFIVEHSNFEIDTFGCTDSPSASIAYLFQSKEQGSDKNSYVEISEVNSDFDTDTSFLNFIDFNPNLNK
;
A
#
# COMPACT_ATOMS: atom_id res chain seq x y z
N MET A 1 -37.48 12.17 14.08
CA MET A 1 -36.45 12.69 15.02
C MET A 1 -35.09 12.49 14.37
N LYS A 2 -34.23 13.50 14.34
CA LYS A 2 -32.85 13.33 13.84
C LYS A 2 -32.09 12.42 14.81
N HIS A 3 -31.49 11.35 14.30
CA HIS A 3 -30.63 10.48 15.11
C HIS A 3 -29.28 11.16 15.30
N PHE A 4 -29.01 11.64 16.52
CA PHE A 4 -27.71 12.19 16.87
C PHE A 4 -26.84 11.08 17.45
N LYS A 5 -25.57 11.05 17.04
CA LYS A 5 -24.56 10.16 17.61
C LYS A 5 -23.56 10.97 18.42
N THR A 6 -23.38 10.60 19.67
CA THR A 6 -22.37 11.17 20.57
C THR A 6 -21.21 10.19 20.72
N PHE A 7 -19.99 10.64 20.41
CA PHE A 7 -18.77 9.87 20.60
C PHE A 7 -18.25 10.05 22.03
N LYS A 8 -17.77 8.97 22.66
CA LYS A 8 -17.25 9.01 24.03
C LYS A 8 -15.73 9.04 24.09
N ASN A 9 -15.06 8.56 23.04
CA ASN A 9 -13.60 8.48 22.92
C ASN A 9 -13.11 9.34 21.75
N ALA A 10 -11.78 9.47 21.61
CA ALA A 10 -11.18 10.08 20.44
C ALA A 10 -11.69 9.43 19.15
N TYR A 11 -12.06 10.24 18.17
CA TYR A 11 -12.68 9.78 16.94
C TYR A 11 -12.19 10.56 15.72
N LEU A 12 -12.32 9.92 14.56
CA LEU A 12 -12.27 10.56 13.25
C LEU A 12 -13.66 10.46 12.64
N LEU A 13 -14.22 11.59 12.21
CA LEU A 13 -15.47 11.67 11.48
C LEU A 13 -15.16 12.26 10.10
N VAL A 14 -15.61 11.58 9.05
CA VAL A 14 -15.48 12.04 7.68
C VAL A 14 -16.88 12.21 7.13
N GLU A 15 -17.18 13.42 6.68
CA GLU A 15 -18.46 13.79 6.09
C GLU A 15 -18.24 14.52 4.77
N ASP A 16 -19.18 14.35 3.85
CA ASP A 16 -19.20 15.15 2.63
C ASP A 16 -19.63 16.57 3.00
N SER A 17 -18.84 17.57 2.62
CA SER A 17 -19.18 18.99 2.75
C SER A 17 -20.57 19.35 2.17
N LYS A 18 -21.01 18.61 1.14
CA LYS A 18 -22.33 18.79 0.50
C LYS A 18 -23.42 17.88 1.07
N ASN A 19 -23.09 17.05 2.06
CA ASN A 19 -23.99 16.08 2.69
C ASN A 19 -24.68 15.11 1.71
N ARG A 20 -24.03 14.74 0.61
CA ARG A 20 -24.60 13.80 -0.36
C ARG A 20 -24.31 12.34 -0.03
N CYS A 21 -23.26 12.09 0.74
CA CYS A 21 -22.86 10.76 1.16
C CYS A 21 -23.08 10.57 2.65
N GLN A 22 -23.36 9.33 3.05
CA GLN A 22 -23.49 8.98 4.47
C GLN A 22 -22.14 9.21 5.17
N PRO A 23 -22.11 10.00 6.28
CA PRO A 23 -20.88 10.16 7.06
C PRO A 23 -20.42 8.83 7.65
N PHE A 24 -19.11 8.62 7.70
CA PHE A 24 -18.51 7.47 8.37
C PHE A 24 -17.49 7.93 9.41
N TYR A 25 -17.29 7.11 10.43
CA TYR A 25 -16.44 7.47 11.56
C TYR A 25 -15.67 6.28 12.11
N LYS A 26 -14.53 6.57 12.74
CA LYS A 26 -13.76 5.62 13.53
C LYS A 26 -13.57 6.17 14.93
N GLU A 27 -14.11 5.48 15.92
CA GLU A 27 -13.91 5.79 17.34
C GLU A 27 -12.88 4.83 17.94
N TYR A 28 -11.83 5.38 18.56
CA TYR A 28 -10.72 4.61 19.13
C TYR A 28 -11.00 4.26 20.59
N LYS A 29 -11.61 3.08 20.82
CA LYS A 29 -11.85 2.56 22.18
C LYS A 29 -10.56 2.14 22.88
N LYS A 30 -9.64 1.50 22.13
CA LYS A 30 -8.33 1.01 22.55
C LYS A 30 -7.39 1.09 21.34
N ASN A 31 -6.10 1.34 21.55
CA ASN A 31 -5.07 1.46 20.50
C ASN A 31 -5.24 2.66 19.55
N ILE A 32 -5.16 3.87 20.11
CA ILE A 32 -4.93 5.08 19.31
C ILE A 32 -3.58 4.89 18.58
N PRO A 33 -3.49 5.11 17.26
CA PRO A 33 -2.23 5.02 16.54
C PRO A 33 -1.18 5.90 17.22
N ASN A 34 -0.07 5.29 17.60
CA ASN A 34 1.04 5.99 18.23
C ASN A 34 2.30 5.61 17.47
N LEU A 35 3.11 6.61 17.12
CA LEU A 35 4.33 6.42 16.36
C LEU A 35 5.41 5.81 17.25
N ASN A 36 5.78 4.55 16.98
CA ASN A 36 6.87 3.89 17.67
C ASN A 36 8.18 4.10 16.90
N LEU A 37 9.04 4.99 17.43
CA LEU A 37 10.38 5.23 16.89
C LEU A 37 11.39 4.12 17.24
N GLU A 38 11.05 3.25 18.19
CA GLU A 38 11.88 2.10 18.59
C GLU A 38 11.61 0.85 17.74
N SER A 39 10.66 0.93 16.81
CA SER A 39 10.34 -0.17 15.91
C SER A 39 11.58 -0.58 15.09
N PRO A 40 11.84 -1.89 14.89
CA PRO A 40 12.92 -2.34 14.02
C PRO A 40 12.84 -1.71 12.63
N MET A 41 14.00 -1.49 12.00
CA MET A 41 14.05 -1.03 10.61
C MET A 41 13.20 -1.96 9.72
N PHE A 42 12.48 -1.37 8.74
CA PHE A 42 11.54 -2.06 7.84
C PHE A 42 10.30 -2.65 8.50
N SER A 43 10.04 -2.35 9.77
CA SER A 43 8.74 -2.64 10.39
C SER A 43 7.84 -1.41 10.39
N CYS A 44 6.52 -1.63 10.33
CA CYS A 44 5.57 -0.53 10.41
C CYS A 44 5.63 0.10 11.82
N PRO A 45 5.88 1.42 11.94
CA PRO A 45 6.06 2.08 13.24
C PRO A 45 4.74 2.21 14.02
N PHE A 46 3.59 1.85 13.43
CA PHE A 46 2.30 1.81 14.12
C PHE A 46 1.92 0.41 14.61
N VAL A 47 2.71 -0.61 14.29
CA VAL A 47 2.50 -1.98 14.78
C VAL A 47 3.23 -2.15 16.10
N LYS A 48 2.48 -2.53 17.14
CA LYS A 48 3.08 -2.90 18.42
C LYS A 48 3.86 -4.20 18.24
N PHE A 49 5.18 -4.13 18.29
CA PHE A 49 6.03 -5.32 18.22
C PHE A 49 5.76 -6.18 19.46
N LYS A 50 5.27 -7.40 19.25
CA LYS A 50 5.21 -8.41 20.31
C LYS A 50 6.34 -9.40 20.05
N PRO A 51 7.37 -9.49 20.89
CA PRO A 51 8.37 -10.53 20.76
C PRO A 51 7.67 -11.90 20.93
N THR A 52 7.52 -12.64 19.84
CA THR A 52 6.82 -13.93 19.84
C THR A 52 7.77 -15.01 20.33
N ASN A 53 7.61 -15.44 21.59
CA ASN A 53 8.11 -16.75 22.05
C ASN A 53 7.20 -17.92 21.62
N SER A 54 6.17 -17.66 20.80
CA SER A 54 5.27 -18.70 20.30
C SER A 54 5.81 -19.36 19.03
N PRO A 55 5.69 -20.69 18.87
CA PRO A 55 6.13 -21.39 17.67
C PRO A 55 5.48 -20.77 16.44
N LYS A 56 6.32 -20.30 15.51
CA LYS A 56 5.87 -19.77 14.21
C LYS A 56 5.17 -20.92 13.49
N LYS A 57 3.83 -20.95 13.52
CA LYS A 57 3.07 -21.73 12.53
C LYS A 57 3.60 -21.27 11.17
N SER A 58 4.09 -22.19 10.36
CA SER A 58 4.63 -21.87 9.03
C SER A 58 3.59 -21.05 8.26
N LEU A 59 4.06 -20.10 7.46
CA LEU A 59 3.21 -19.27 6.60
C LEU A 59 2.26 -20.15 5.76
N ASP A 60 2.74 -21.34 5.38
CA ASP A 60 1.97 -22.38 4.67
C ASP A 60 0.84 -22.99 5.50
N ALA A 61 1.02 -23.17 6.81
CA ALA A 61 -0.04 -23.63 7.70
C ALA A 61 -1.12 -22.56 7.94
N TYR A 62 -0.78 -21.27 7.82
CA TYR A 62 -1.73 -20.16 7.88
C TYR A 62 -2.53 -20.02 6.58
N ARG A 63 -1.86 -20.13 5.42
CA ARG A 63 -2.47 -20.03 4.08
C ARG A 63 -3.43 -21.19 3.75
N LYS A 64 -3.24 -22.37 4.35
CA LYS A 64 -4.03 -23.58 4.06
C LYS A 64 -5.41 -23.66 4.76
N LYS A 65 -5.86 -22.64 5.52
CA LYS A 65 -7.03 -22.82 6.40
C LYS A 65 -8.09 -21.72 6.41
N GLN A 66 -7.92 -20.61 5.69
CA GLN A 66 -8.96 -19.56 5.70
C GLN A 66 -9.63 -19.50 4.33
N PRO A 67 -10.97 -19.62 4.25
CA PRO A 67 -11.68 -19.31 3.04
C PRO A 67 -11.34 -17.87 2.64
N LYS A 68 -11.16 -17.63 1.33
CA LYS A 68 -10.86 -16.32 0.78
C LYS A 68 -12.17 -15.75 0.22
N PRO A 69 -12.98 -15.06 1.03
CA PRO A 69 -14.17 -14.41 0.53
C PRO A 69 -13.80 -13.19 -0.29
N GLY A 70 -14.65 -12.83 -1.23
CA GLY A 70 -14.44 -11.69 -2.10
C GLY A 70 -15.67 -11.33 -2.89
N TYR A 71 -15.51 -10.39 -3.81
CA TYR A 71 -16.53 -10.00 -4.77
C TYR A 71 -15.97 -10.23 -6.16
N CYS A 72 -16.72 -10.93 -7.01
CA CYS A 72 -16.35 -11.17 -8.39
C CYS A 72 -16.95 -10.08 -9.27
N GLU A 73 -16.10 -9.31 -9.94
CA GLU A 73 -16.52 -8.25 -10.86
C GLU A 73 -17.11 -8.79 -12.16
N ILE A 74 -16.77 -10.02 -12.54
CA ILE A 74 -17.32 -10.70 -13.73
C ILE A 74 -18.76 -11.15 -13.45
N CYS A 75 -18.97 -11.81 -12.32
CA CYS A 75 -20.27 -12.38 -11.95
C CYS A 75 -21.14 -11.41 -11.14
N PHE A 76 -20.63 -10.24 -10.78
CA PHE A 76 -21.27 -9.23 -9.94
C PHE A 76 -21.83 -9.76 -8.61
N MET A 77 -21.13 -10.73 -8.01
CA MET A 77 -21.58 -11.39 -6.78
C MET A 77 -20.46 -11.61 -5.77
N SER A 78 -20.82 -11.61 -4.50
CA SER A 78 -19.93 -12.03 -3.42
C SER A 78 -19.78 -13.55 -3.42
N PHE A 79 -18.59 -14.04 -3.09
CA PHE A 79 -18.30 -15.47 -2.89
C PHE A 79 -17.59 -15.68 -1.56
N GLU A 80 -17.75 -16.87 -0.98
CA GLU A 80 -17.10 -17.24 0.28
C GLU A 80 -15.74 -17.90 0.05
N VAL A 81 -15.64 -18.73 -1.00
CA VAL A 81 -14.43 -19.49 -1.35
C VAL A 81 -14.11 -19.23 -2.81
N TYR A 82 -12.96 -18.59 -3.05
CA TYR A 82 -12.47 -18.28 -4.39
C TYR A 82 -12.38 -19.52 -5.30
N ASP A 83 -11.77 -20.60 -4.81
CA ASP A 83 -11.48 -21.80 -5.61
C ASP A 83 -12.76 -22.51 -6.08
N GLU A 84 -13.86 -22.43 -5.31
CA GLU A 84 -15.16 -22.97 -5.71
C GLU A 84 -15.87 -22.02 -6.69
N HIS A 85 -15.77 -20.70 -6.47
CA HIS A 85 -16.42 -19.70 -7.31
C HIS A 85 -15.95 -19.74 -8.76
N ILE A 86 -14.63 -19.86 -8.99
CA ILE A 86 -14.07 -19.88 -10.35
C ILE A 86 -14.50 -21.12 -11.17
N LEU A 87 -14.95 -22.18 -10.49
CA LEU A 87 -15.46 -23.41 -11.11
C LEU A 87 -16.97 -23.35 -11.38
N THR A 88 -17.66 -22.28 -10.99
CA THR A 88 -19.08 -22.13 -11.27
C THR A 88 -19.32 -21.88 -12.75
N ASN A 89 -20.42 -22.44 -13.28
CA ASN A 89 -20.78 -22.29 -14.70
C ASN A 89 -20.84 -20.83 -15.16
N ASN A 90 -21.30 -19.91 -14.33
CA ASN A 90 -21.37 -18.50 -14.69
C ASN A 90 -19.98 -17.91 -14.95
N HIS A 91 -19.01 -18.23 -14.10
CA HIS A 91 -17.64 -17.75 -14.25
C HIS A 91 -16.95 -18.44 -15.44
N LEU A 92 -17.13 -19.75 -15.58
CA LEU A 92 -16.57 -20.54 -16.68
C LEU A 92 -17.09 -20.08 -18.05
N ASN A 93 -18.41 -19.91 -18.19
CA ASN A 93 -19.02 -19.44 -19.43
C ASN A 93 -18.48 -18.06 -19.85
N PHE A 94 -18.25 -17.17 -18.89
CA PHE A 94 -17.63 -15.87 -19.17
C PHE A 94 -16.16 -16.01 -19.55
N ALA A 95 -15.41 -16.88 -18.87
CA ALA A 95 -14.00 -17.14 -19.14
C ALA A 95 -13.74 -17.79 -20.51
N GLU A 96 -14.64 -18.66 -20.97
CA GLU A 96 -14.51 -19.35 -22.25
C GLU A 96 -14.87 -18.47 -23.46
N ASP A 97 -15.72 -17.45 -23.28
CA ASP A 97 -16.08 -16.53 -24.35
C ASP A 97 -14.96 -15.50 -24.60
N LYS A 98 -14.18 -15.75 -25.66
CA LYS A 98 -13.09 -14.88 -26.13
C LYS A 98 -13.54 -13.45 -26.42
N ASN A 99 -14.84 -13.23 -26.72
CA ASN A 99 -15.34 -11.88 -26.95
C ASN A 99 -15.20 -10.99 -25.70
N ASN A 100 -15.27 -11.56 -24.50
CA ASN A 100 -15.16 -10.84 -23.23
C ASN A 100 -13.76 -10.24 -23.00
N TYR A 101 -12.72 -10.82 -23.62
CA TYR A 101 -11.31 -10.43 -23.41
C TYR A 101 -10.72 -9.65 -24.60
N LYS A 102 -11.49 -9.37 -25.66
CA LYS A 102 -11.00 -8.69 -26.88
C LYS A 102 -10.29 -7.36 -26.62
N ALA A 103 -10.78 -6.57 -25.67
CA ALA A 103 -10.16 -5.29 -25.34
C ALA A 103 -8.76 -5.47 -24.74
N ILE A 104 -8.59 -6.52 -23.91
CA ILE A 104 -7.32 -6.89 -23.31
C ILE A 104 -6.38 -7.46 -24.38
N ASP A 105 -6.87 -8.35 -25.24
CA ASP A 105 -6.09 -8.91 -26.35
C ASP A 105 -5.56 -7.80 -27.28
N LYS A 106 -6.42 -6.84 -27.63
CA LYS A 106 -6.03 -5.67 -28.42
C LYS A 106 -4.94 -4.85 -27.72
N PHE A 107 -5.12 -4.57 -26.43
CA PHE A 107 -4.12 -3.84 -25.64
C PHE A 107 -2.77 -4.56 -25.61
N ILE A 108 -2.77 -5.89 -25.41
CA ILE A 108 -1.53 -6.71 -25.41
C ILE A 108 -0.83 -6.63 -26.76
N VAL A 109 -1.57 -6.73 -27.87
CA VAL A 109 -0.99 -6.63 -29.22
C VAL A 109 -0.36 -5.26 -29.45
N GLU A 110 -1.06 -4.18 -29.09
CA GLU A 110 -0.58 -2.80 -29.24
C GLU A 110 0.70 -2.53 -28.44
N HIS A 111 0.91 -3.24 -27.32
CA HIS A 111 1.98 -2.99 -26.36
C HIS A 111 2.98 -4.15 -26.27
N SER A 112 3.01 -5.04 -27.26
CA SER A 112 3.85 -6.25 -27.25
C SER A 112 5.36 -6.00 -27.37
N ASN A 113 5.79 -4.75 -27.65
CA ASN A 113 7.19 -4.35 -27.79
C ASN A 113 7.77 -3.67 -26.54
N PHE A 114 7.14 -3.79 -25.37
CA PHE A 114 7.78 -3.33 -24.14
C PHE A 114 8.93 -4.26 -23.78
N GLU A 115 10.15 -3.85 -24.13
CA GLU A 115 11.33 -4.34 -23.45
C GLU A 115 11.17 -3.94 -21.98
N ILE A 116 10.92 -4.92 -21.12
CA ILE A 116 11.05 -4.72 -19.68
C ILE A 116 12.55 -4.57 -19.48
N ASP A 117 12.97 -3.32 -19.46
CA ASP A 117 14.29 -2.92 -19.01
C ASP A 117 14.48 -3.48 -17.61
N THR A 118 15.14 -4.64 -17.55
CA THR A 118 15.70 -5.20 -16.33
C THR A 118 16.97 -4.45 -15.97
N PHE A 119 16.98 -3.12 -16.17
CA PHE A 119 17.98 -2.27 -15.56
C PHE A 119 17.79 -2.43 -14.06
N GLY A 120 18.81 -3.05 -13.46
CA GLY A 120 18.80 -3.40 -12.05
C GLY A 120 18.31 -2.23 -11.22
N CYS A 121 17.51 -2.57 -10.21
CA CYS A 121 17.04 -1.75 -9.10
C CYS A 121 18.23 -1.15 -8.31
N THR A 122 19.09 -0.38 -8.98
CA THR A 122 20.32 0.23 -8.45
C THR A 122 20.05 1.65 -8.00
N ASP A 123 19.03 2.31 -8.58
CA ASP A 123 18.57 3.64 -8.19
C ASP A 123 17.37 3.62 -7.24
N SER A 124 17.00 2.46 -6.69
CA SER A 124 16.03 2.45 -5.61
C SER A 124 16.61 3.24 -4.44
N PRO A 125 15.84 4.15 -3.81
CA PRO A 125 16.22 4.74 -2.53
C PRO A 125 16.50 3.70 -1.43
N SER A 126 16.13 2.43 -1.67
CA SER A 126 16.42 1.28 -0.80
C SER A 126 17.73 0.54 -1.15
N ALA A 127 18.43 0.91 -2.22
CA ALA A 127 19.72 0.31 -2.59
C ALA A 127 20.82 0.67 -1.58
N SER A 128 20.84 1.92 -1.10
CA SER A 128 21.68 2.38 0.00
C SER A 128 21.42 1.62 1.32
N ILE A 129 20.17 1.18 1.51
CA ILE A 129 19.77 0.36 2.64
C ILE A 129 20.29 -1.07 2.54
N ALA A 130 20.30 -1.68 1.36
CA ALA A 130 20.87 -3.01 1.16
C ALA A 130 22.37 -3.04 1.53
N TYR A 131 23.10 -1.94 1.26
CA TYR A 131 24.51 -1.81 1.60
C TYR A 131 24.77 -1.81 3.11
N LEU A 132 23.90 -1.16 3.91
CA LEU A 132 23.99 -1.15 5.38
C LEU A 132 23.88 -2.55 6.02
N PHE A 133 23.15 -3.48 5.39
CA PHE A 133 23.03 -4.85 5.88
C PHE A 133 24.30 -5.67 5.65
N GLN A 134 24.99 -5.44 4.53
CA GLN A 134 26.19 -6.19 4.16
C GLN A 134 27.36 -5.90 5.10
N SER A 135 27.41 -4.69 5.67
CA SER A 135 28.40 -4.29 6.68
C SER A 135 28.17 -4.86 8.09
N LYS A 136 27.05 -5.55 8.37
CA LYS A 136 26.80 -6.15 9.69
C LYS A 136 27.29 -7.59 9.85
N GLU A 137 27.68 -8.27 8.77
CA GLU A 137 28.19 -9.65 8.86
C GLU A 137 29.70 -9.72 9.15
N GLN A 138 30.40 -8.58 9.17
CA GLN A 138 31.81 -8.50 9.52
C GLN A 138 32.06 -7.36 10.50
N GLY A 139 31.98 -7.63 11.80
CA GLY A 139 32.40 -6.67 12.81
C GLY A 139 31.60 -6.77 14.10
N SER A 140 32.17 -7.50 15.07
CA SER A 140 31.87 -7.32 16.48
C SER A 140 32.29 -5.91 16.91
N ASP A 141 31.36 -4.97 16.99
CA ASP A 141 31.38 -3.95 18.04
C ASP A 141 30.05 -3.18 18.11
N LYS A 142 29.43 -3.21 19.29
CA LYS A 142 28.22 -2.47 19.61
C LYS A 142 28.65 -1.12 20.16
N ASN A 143 28.85 -0.13 19.29
CA ASN A 143 28.75 1.33 19.56
C ASN A 143 29.55 2.13 18.51
N SER A 144 29.07 2.21 17.26
CA SER A 144 29.45 3.32 16.40
C SER A 144 28.20 4.07 15.98
N TYR A 145 28.04 5.25 16.57
CA TYR A 145 27.18 6.29 16.05
C TYR A 145 27.81 6.74 14.72
N VAL A 146 27.04 6.68 13.62
CA VAL A 146 27.49 7.26 12.35
C VAL A 146 27.33 8.76 12.48
N GLU A 147 28.44 9.44 12.73
CA GLU A 147 28.54 10.89 12.66
C GLU A 147 28.30 11.30 11.20
N ILE A 148 27.14 11.90 10.93
CA ILE A 148 26.84 12.48 9.62
C ILE A 148 27.72 13.72 9.51
N SER A 149 28.85 13.57 8.81
CA SER A 149 29.71 14.70 8.48
C SER A 149 28.94 15.67 7.60
N GLU A 150 29.19 16.95 7.88
CA GLU A 150 28.53 18.14 7.35
C GLU A 150 28.29 18.07 5.84
N VAL A 151 27.05 18.33 5.44
CA VAL A 151 26.67 18.51 4.04
C VAL A 151 27.42 19.73 3.51
N ASN A 152 28.44 19.50 2.67
CA ASN A 152 29.12 20.57 1.95
C ASN A 152 28.08 21.42 1.20
N SER A 153 28.13 22.71 1.50
CA SER A 153 27.27 23.75 0.96
C SER A 153 27.73 24.17 -0.43
N ASP A 154 27.53 23.33 -1.45
CA ASP A 154 27.65 23.76 -2.85
C ASP A 154 26.26 23.62 -3.50
N PHE A 155 25.41 24.59 -3.17
CA PHE A 155 24.11 24.80 -3.79
C PHE A 155 24.32 25.61 -5.06
N ASP A 156 24.55 24.94 -6.19
CA ASP A 156 24.36 25.57 -7.49
C ASP A 156 22.87 25.89 -7.65
N THR A 157 22.53 27.17 -7.49
CA THR A 157 21.19 27.71 -7.69
C THR A 157 20.82 27.66 -9.18
N ASP A 158 20.47 26.50 -9.70
CA ASP A 158 19.85 26.40 -11.02
C ASP A 158 18.33 26.58 -10.86
N THR A 159 17.90 27.84 -10.90
CA THR A 159 16.51 28.30 -10.70
C THR A 159 15.63 28.10 -11.95
N SER A 160 16.01 27.20 -12.85
CA SER A 160 15.32 26.97 -14.13
C SER A 160 14.10 26.03 -14.05
N PHE A 161 13.79 25.44 -12.88
CA PHE A 161 12.64 24.54 -12.71
C PHE A 161 11.39 25.16 -12.03
N LEU A 162 11.46 26.43 -11.58
CA LEU A 162 10.35 27.11 -10.90
C LEU A 162 9.64 28.14 -11.78
N ASN A 163 9.34 27.80 -13.03
CA ASN A 163 8.51 28.65 -13.92
C ASN A 163 7.59 27.83 -14.84
N PHE A 164 6.89 26.81 -14.31
CA PHE A 164 5.83 26.18 -15.10
C PHE A 164 4.66 25.61 -14.27
N ILE A 165 4.15 26.37 -13.30
CA ILE A 165 2.74 26.21 -12.87
C ILE A 165 2.15 27.61 -12.65
N ASP A 166 1.63 28.22 -13.72
CA ASP A 166 0.65 29.29 -13.60
C ASP A 166 -0.73 28.67 -13.41
N PHE A 167 -1.20 28.72 -12.16
CA PHE A 167 -2.59 28.47 -11.78
C PHE A 167 -3.41 29.71 -12.18
N ASN A 168 -4.37 29.59 -13.10
CA ASN A 168 -5.31 30.66 -13.43
C ASN A 168 -6.62 30.49 -12.65
N PRO A 169 -6.91 31.31 -11.61
CA PRO A 169 -8.09 31.15 -10.78
C PRO A 169 -9.09 32.27 -11.08
N ASN A 170 -9.82 32.19 -12.19
CA ASN A 170 -11.02 33.01 -12.41
C ASN A 170 -11.91 32.46 -13.54
N LEU A 171 -12.66 31.40 -13.26
CA LEU A 171 -13.86 31.05 -14.02
C LEU A 171 -15.00 30.68 -13.05
N ASN A 172 -15.54 31.72 -12.41
CA ASN A 172 -16.94 31.76 -12.00
C ASN A 172 -17.58 32.91 -12.77
N LYS A 173 -18.38 32.57 -13.79
CA LYS A 173 -19.61 33.24 -14.21
C LYS A 173 -20.36 32.34 -15.17
#